data_AF-A0A7X9L6H6-F1
#
_entry.id   AF-A0A7X9L6H6-F1
#
_cell.length_a   1.000
_cell.length_b   1.000
_cell.length_c   1.000
_cell.angle_alpha   90.00
_cell.angle_beta   90.00
_cell.angle_gamma   90.00
#
_symmetry.space_group_name_H-M   'P 1'
#
loop_
_entity.id
_entity.type
_entity.pdbx_description
1 polymer ?
#
loop_
_entity_poly.entity_id
_entity_poly.type
_entity_poly.pdbx_seq_one_letter_code
_entity_poly.pdbx_strand_id
1 'polypeptide(L)'
;YFRNYKMAIAAMVALLHDLVLTVGIYALVGFSVTPATLIGVLTILGYSLYDTVVVFDKVRENVADLKNGKVTYSEAANSAVNQVLIRSINTPILGVLPVAALTFTGVFVLGTGPLKDLGLALLVGMIAGAYSSIFIAAPLLAQLKEAEPEMREHRERLARRAQRHTAKETAAATTSKAVVLHDGDGPLAEVEQVEPDRLGLVSANELARQQRQQPQRSTRAKRRK
;
A
#
# COMPACT_ATOMS: atom_id res chain seq x y z
N TYR A 1 8.17 19.79 -7.31
CA TYR A 1 7.45 18.51 -7.10
C TYR A 1 7.74 17.93 -5.72
N PHE A 2 9.00 17.74 -5.31
CA PHE A 2 9.34 17.40 -3.94
C PHE A 2 9.25 18.62 -3.01
N ARG A 3 8.08 18.85 -2.40
CA ARG A 3 7.92 19.86 -1.33
C ARG A 3 8.58 19.45 -0.01
N ASN A 4 9.10 18.23 0.08
CA ASN A 4 9.75 17.67 1.25
C ASN A 4 11.15 17.16 0.89
N TYR A 5 12.19 17.72 1.52
CA TYR A 5 13.57 17.35 1.23
C TYR A 5 13.86 15.87 1.50
N LYS A 6 13.15 15.23 2.44
CA LYS A 6 13.30 13.79 2.71
C LYS A 6 12.82 12.90 1.57
N MET A 7 11.80 13.34 0.82
CA MET A 7 11.41 12.67 -0.42
C MET A 7 12.52 12.80 -1.47
N ALA A 8 13.13 13.98 -1.60
CA ALA A 8 14.26 14.16 -2.51
C ALA A 8 15.46 13.28 -2.12
N ILE A 9 15.79 13.18 -0.83
CA ILE A 9 16.87 12.31 -0.34
C ILE A 9 16.57 10.83 -0.63
N ALA A 10 15.36 10.36 -0.31
CA ALA A 10 14.99 8.96 -0.55
C ALA A 10 15.05 8.62 -2.06
N ALA A 11 14.56 9.52 -2.92
CA ALA A 11 14.65 9.36 -4.37
C ALA A 11 16.11 9.36 -4.85
N MET A 12 16.94 10.27 -4.35
CA MET A 12 18.35 10.34 -4.73
C MET A 12 19.12 9.07 -4.35
N VAL A 13 18.86 8.51 -3.17
CA VAL A 13 19.46 7.25 -2.73
C VAL A 13 19.03 6.09 -3.63
N ALA A 14 17.76 6.03 -4.03
CA ALA A 14 17.29 5.03 -4.97
C ALA A 14 17.95 5.18 -6.36
N LEU A 15 18.08 6.40 -6.88
CA LEU A 15 18.77 6.66 -8.14
C LEU A 15 20.27 6.30 -8.08
N LEU A 16 20.93 6.59 -6.97
CA LEU A 16 22.32 6.19 -6.75
C LEU A 16 22.46 4.67 -6.73
N HIS A 17 21.54 3.97 -6.07
CA HIS A 17 21.49 2.51 -6.10
C HIS A 17 21.36 1.98 -7.54
N ASP A 18 20.46 2.53 -8.34
CA ASP A 18 20.26 2.09 -9.73
C ASP A 18 21.47 2.36 -10.61
N LEU A 19 22.13 3.50 -10.40
CA LEU A 19 23.36 3.85 -11.08
C LEU A 19 24.48 2.87 -10.73
N VAL A 20 24.66 2.57 -9.44
CA VAL A 20 25.66 1.60 -8.95
C VAL A 20 25.40 0.20 -9.51
N LEU A 21 24.14 -0.25 -9.53
CA LEU A 21 23.76 -1.54 -10.11
C LEU A 21 24.05 -1.59 -11.62
N THR A 22 23.63 -0.56 -12.35
CA THR A 22 23.79 -0.51 -13.80
C THR A 22 25.26 -0.47 -14.19
N VAL A 23 26.06 0.40 -13.56
CA VAL A 23 27.51 0.51 -13.79
C VAL A 23 28.25 -0.73 -13.30
N GLY A 24 27.83 -1.30 -12.17
CA GLY A 24 28.41 -2.53 -11.63
C GLY A 24 28.23 -3.71 -12.58
N ILE A 25 27.03 -3.90 -13.13
CA ILE A 25 26.77 -4.94 -14.15
C ILE A 25 27.58 -4.66 -15.42
N TYR A 26 27.68 -3.40 -15.83
CA TYR A 26 28.52 -3.01 -16.96
C TYR A 26 30.00 -3.40 -16.78
N ALA A 27 30.53 -3.14 -15.58
CA ALA A 27 31.90 -3.47 -15.21
C ALA A 27 32.12 -5.00 -15.19
N LEU A 28 31.14 -5.77 -14.70
CA LEU A 28 31.22 -7.24 -14.65
C LEU A 28 31.22 -7.88 -16.04
N VAL A 29 30.46 -7.33 -16.99
CA VAL A 29 30.38 -7.85 -18.37
C VAL A 29 31.56 -7.37 -19.22
N GLY A 30 32.33 -6.39 -18.73
CA GLY A 30 33.51 -5.86 -19.43
C GLY A 30 33.18 -4.96 -20.61
N PHE A 31 32.02 -4.30 -20.59
CA PHE A 31 31.65 -3.34 -21.65
C PHE A 31 32.37 -2.01 -21.48
N SER A 32 32.75 -1.41 -22.60
CA SER A 32 33.37 -0.09 -22.65
C SER A 32 32.35 1.01 -22.37
N VAL A 33 32.79 2.05 -21.67
CA VAL A 33 31.99 3.28 -21.51
C VAL A 33 32.04 4.05 -22.82
N THR A 34 30.91 4.11 -23.52
CA THR A 34 30.77 4.87 -24.77
C THR A 34 29.75 6.01 -24.60
N PRO A 35 29.67 6.98 -25.54
CA PRO A 35 28.58 7.95 -25.54
C PRO A 35 27.19 7.31 -25.53
N ALA A 36 27.03 6.14 -26.16
CA ALA A 36 25.77 5.38 -26.13
C ALA A 36 25.44 4.84 -24.74
N THR A 37 26.45 4.39 -23.98
CA THR A 37 26.29 4.02 -22.57
C THR A 37 25.81 5.21 -21.73
N LEU A 38 26.36 6.40 -21.94
CA LEU A 38 25.93 7.62 -21.22
C LEU A 38 24.47 7.97 -21.52
N ILE A 39 24.03 7.85 -22.77
CA ILE A 39 22.62 8.04 -23.15
C ILE A 39 21.73 7.01 -22.43
N GLY A 40 22.15 5.75 -22.40
CA GLY A 40 21.45 4.69 -21.68
C GLY A 40 21.31 4.98 -20.20
N VAL A 41 22.41 5.35 -19.53
CA VAL A 41 22.43 5.72 -18.10
C VAL A 41 21.52 6.93 -17.83
N LEU A 42 21.56 7.97 -18.66
CA LEU A 42 20.70 9.14 -18.47
C LEU A 42 19.21 8.78 -18.62
N THR A 43 18.89 7.90 -19.56
CA THR A 43 17.53 7.46 -19.82
C THR A 43 16.98 6.63 -18.66
N ILE A 44 17.77 5.70 -18.09
CA ILE A 44 17.32 4.91 -16.94
C ILE A 44 17.14 5.77 -15.69
N LEU A 45 17.93 6.84 -15.51
CA LEU A 45 17.73 7.77 -14.39
C LEU A 45 16.40 8.51 -14.53
N GLY A 46 16.04 8.94 -15.74
CA GLY A 46 14.72 9.52 -16.00
C GLY A 46 13.58 8.53 -15.77
N TYR A 47 13.77 7.28 -16.19
CA TYR A 47 12.79 6.22 -16.01
C TYR A 47 12.57 5.86 -14.52
N SER A 48 13.65 5.63 -13.78
CA SER A 48 13.60 5.32 -12.34
C SER A 48 13.01 6.47 -11.53
N LEU A 49 13.35 7.72 -11.89
CA LEU A 49 12.75 8.89 -11.25
C LEU A 49 11.24 8.94 -11.48
N TYR A 50 10.75 8.65 -12.70
CA TYR A 50 9.32 8.62 -12.99
C TYR A 50 8.59 7.60 -12.12
N ASP A 51 9.12 6.38 -12.00
CA ASP A 51 8.49 5.34 -11.19
C ASP A 51 8.50 5.71 -9.69
N THR A 52 9.64 6.20 -9.17
CA THR A 52 9.75 6.71 -7.79
C THR A 52 8.75 7.83 -7.50
N VAL A 53 8.60 8.76 -8.45
CA VAL A 53 7.69 9.90 -8.37
C VAL A 53 6.23 9.44 -8.23
N VAL A 54 5.80 8.45 -9.01
CA VAL A 54 4.44 7.91 -8.95
C VAL A 54 4.16 7.26 -7.60
N VAL A 55 5.10 6.47 -7.08
CA VAL A 55 4.97 5.86 -5.75
C VAL A 55 4.91 6.94 -4.66
N PHE A 56 5.78 7.95 -4.73
CA PHE A 56 5.83 9.02 -3.72
C PHE A 56 4.61 9.91 -3.73
N ASP A 57 4.01 10.16 -4.89
CA ASP A 57 2.75 10.89 -4.95
C ASP A 57 1.62 10.10 -4.28
N LYS A 58 1.59 8.77 -4.45
CA LYS A 58 0.61 7.94 -3.76
C LYS A 58 0.85 7.89 -2.26
N VAL A 59 2.11 7.80 -1.82
CA VAL A 59 2.47 7.90 -0.39
C VAL A 59 1.99 9.23 0.16
N ARG A 60 2.24 10.34 -0.55
CA ARG A 60 1.82 11.69 -0.17
C ARG A 60 0.30 11.80 -0.04
N GLU A 61 -0.44 11.21 -0.97
CA GLU A 61 -1.91 11.15 -0.93
C GLU A 61 -2.40 10.41 0.31
N ASN A 62 -1.85 9.22 0.59
CA ASN A 62 -2.27 8.40 1.73
C ASN A 62 -1.92 9.02 3.10
N VAL A 63 -0.89 9.87 3.17
CA VAL A 63 -0.46 10.51 4.42
C VAL A 63 -1.00 11.94 4.60
N ALA A 64 -1.82 12.44 3.66
CA ALA A 64 -2.35 13.80 3.71
C ALA A 64 -3.15 14.08 5.01
N ASP A 65 -3.97 13.13 5.44
CA ASP A 65 -4.80 13.22 6.66
C ASP A 65 -4.27 12.37 7.83
N LEU A 66 -2.98 12.02 7.80
CA LEU A 66 -2.40 11.05 8.73
C LEU A 66 -2.54 11.46 10.21
N LYS A 67 -2.45 12.77 10.52
CA LYS A 67 -2.54 13.30 11.89
C LYS A 67 -3.86 12.98 12.59
N ASN A 68 -4.94 12.85 11.81
CA ASN A 68 -6.27 12.49 12.31
C ASN A 68 -6.57 10.99 12.12
N GLY A 69 -5.74 10.30 11.33
CA GLY A 69 -5.88 8.89 11.01
C GLY A 69 -5.59 7.94 12.17
N LYS A 70 -5.92 6.67 11.95
CA LYS A 70 -5.67 5.55 12.88
C LYS A 70 -4.47 4.69 12.48
N VAL A 71 -3.75 5.09 11.44
CA VAL A 71 -2.64 4.31 10.85
C VAL A 71 -1.32 5.05 11.04
N THR A 72 -0.23 4.29 11.10
CA THR A 72 1.13 4.84 11.14
C THR A 72 1.58 5.32 9.75
N TYR A 73 2.66 6.09 9.69
CA TYR A 73 3.22 6.54 8.41
C TYR A 73 3.63 5.34 7.55
N SER A 74 4.29 4.35 8.17
CA SER A 74 4.71 3.13 7.49
C SER A 74 3.53 2.29 6.98
N GLU A 75 2.44 2.19 7.72
CA GLU A 75 1.21 1.52 7.25
C GLU A 75 0.58 2.25 6.05
N ALA A 76 0.50 3.59 6.12
CA ALA A 76 -0.03 4.40 5.02
C ALA A 76 0.85 4.30 3.76
N ALA A 77 2.18 4.29 3.94
CA ALA A 77 3.14 4.12 2.87
C ALA A 77 3.06 2.71 2.25
N ASN A 78 2.95 1.66 3.07
CA ASN A 78 2.75 0.29 2.58
C ASN A 78 1.43 0.14 1.80
N SER A 79 0.35 0.76 2.29
CA SER A 79 -0.91 0.83 1.56
C SER A 79 -0.77 1.56 0.23
N ALA A 80 0.03 2.64 0.18
CA ALA A 80 0.27 3.38 -1.05
C ALA A 80 1.04 2.54 -2.08
N VAL A 81 2.08 1.83 -1.64
CA VAL A 81 2.81 0.86 -2.45
C VAL A 81 1.84 -0.14 -3.04
N ASN A 82 1.04 -0.81 -2.21
CA ASN A 82 0.06 -1.81 -2.67
C ASN A 82 -0.92 -1.27 -3.73
N GLN A 83 -1.32 -0.01 -3.62
CA GLN A 83 -2.23 0.63 -4.58
C GLN A 83 -1.57 0.91 -5.94
N VAL A 84 -0.24 1.10 -6.00
CA VAL A 84 0.49 1.35 -7.24
C VAL A 84 1.20 0.12 -7.80
N LEU A 85 1.32 -0.97 -7.03
CA LEU A 85 2.07 -2.19 -7.42
C LEU A 85 1.74 -2.69 -8.83
N ILE A 86 0.44 -2.82 -9.17
CA ILE A 86 0.04 -3.32 -10.49
C ILE A 86 0.52 -2.40 -11.61
N ARG A 87 0.47 -1.08 -11.40
CA ARG A 87 1.03 -0.12 -12.36
C ARG A 87 2.54 -0.27 -12.44
N SER A 88 3.23 -0.24 -11.31
CA SER A 88 4.70 -0.31 -11.25
C SER A 88 5.26 -1.65 -11.70
N ILE A 89 4.46 -2.71 -11.82
CA ILE A 89 4.83 -3.96 -12.49
C ILE A 89 4.55 -3.87 -14.00
N ASN A 90 3.35 -3.43 -14.38
CA ASN A 90 2.94 -3.47 -15.78
C ASN A 90 3.70 -2.47 -16.66
N THR A 91 3.93 -1.26 -16.17
CA THR A 91 4.62 -0.21 -16.91
C THR A 91 6.05 -0.61 -17.33
N PRO A 92 6.93 -1.10 -16.43
CA PRO A 92 8.25 -1.57 -16.82
C PRO A 92 8.22 -2.81 -17.70
N ILE A 93 7.29 -3.76 -17.50
CA ILE A 93 7.19 -4.92 -18.40
C ILE A 93 6.96 -4.47 -19.84
N LEU A 94 6.03 -3.54 -20.06
CA LEU A 94 5.75 -3.00 -21.40
C LEU A 94 6.94 -2.27 -22.01
N GLY A 95 7.75 -1.58 -21.19
CA GLY A 95 8.97 -0.90 -21.64
C GLY A 95 10.18 -1.82 -21.86
N VAL A 96 10.30 -2.87 -21.04
CA VAL A 96 11.40 -3.85 -21.09
C VAL A 96 11.29 -4.72 -22.33
N LEU A 97 10.08 -5.09 -22.80
CA LEU A 97 9.92 -5.91 -23.99
C LEU A 97 10.61 -5.36 -25.26
N PRO A 98 10.35 -4.11 -25.70
CA PRO A 98 11.03 -3.56 -26.88
C PRO A 98 12.53 -3.35 -26.64
N VAL A 99 12.95 -3.02 -25.43
CA VAL A 99 14.38 -2.87 -25.10
C VAL A 99 15.08 -4.23 -25.04
N ALA A 100 14.40 -5.28 -24.61
CA ALA A 100 14.91 -6.65 -24.66
C ALA A 100 15.06 -7.10 -26.11
N ALA A 101 14.10 -6.80 -26.98
CA ALA A 101 14.22 -7.04 -28.42
C ALA A 101 15.39 -6.25 -29.04
N LEU A 102 15.56 -4.98 -28.65
CA LEU A 102 16.70 -4.15 -29.05
C LEU A 102 18.03 -4.76 -28.60
N THR A 103 18.11 -5.18 -27.34
CA THR A 103 19.31 -5.78 -26.75
C THR A 103 19.64 -7.11 -27.42
N PHE A 104 18.64 -7.96 -27.63
CA PHE A 104 18.79 -9.24 -28.33
C PHE A 104 19.29 -9.01 -29.75
N THR A 105 18.67 -8.10 -30.50
CA THR A 105 19.11 -7.77 -31.86
C THR A 105 20.52 -7.18 -31.87
N GLY A 106 20.84 -6.29 -30.92
CA GLY A 106 22.17 -5.73 -30.76
C GLY A 106 23.23 -6.79 -30.49
N VAL A 107 22.96 -7.76 -29.61
CA VAL A 107 23.89 -8.82 -29.23
C VAL A 107 24.05 -9.89 -30.32
N PHE A 108 22.93 -10.39 -30.86
CA PHE A 108 22.92 -11.59 -31.71
C PHE A 108 22.93 -11.30 -33.21
N VAL A 109 22.43 -10.15 -33.65
CA VAL A 109 22.34 -9.81 -35.07
C VAL A 109 23.46 -8.85 -35.49
N LEU A 110 23.70 -7.80 -34.71
CA LEU A 110 24.73 -6.78 -35.03
C LEU A 110 26.10 -7.08 -34.42
N GLY A 111 26.18 -7.92 -33.38
CA GLY A 111 27.42 -8.24 -32.68
C GLY A 111 27.85 -7.16 -31.67
N THR A 112 29.08 -6.64 -31.79
CA THR A 112 29.60 -5.60 -30.89
C THR A 112 29.35 -4.21 -31.45
N GLY A 113 28.77 -3.32 -30.64
CA GLY A 113 28.61 -1.92 -31.03
C GLY A 113 27.70 -1.12 -30.10
N PRO A 114 27.48 0.17 -30.42
CA PRO A 114 26.77 1.11 -29.55
C PRO A 114 25.32 0.68 -29.20
N LEU A 115 24.65 -0.05 -30.10
CA LEU A 115 23.29 -0.57 -29.89
C LEU A 115 23.22 -1.63 -28.79
N LYS A 116 24.22 -2.51 -28.72
CA LYS A 116 24.35 -3.52 -27.68
C LYS A 116 24.61 -2.87 -26.33
N ASP A 117 25.50 -1.88 -26.29
CA ASP A 117 25.82 -1.11 -25.09
C ASP A 117 24.57 -0.38 -24.57
N LEU A 118 23.90 0.38 -25.45
CA LEU A 118 22.68 1.08 -25.11
C LEU A 118 21.59 0.13 -24.60
N GLY A 119 21.35 -0.97 -25.33
CA GLY A 119 20.35 -1.97 -24.98
C GLY A 119 20.57 -2.56 -23.59
N LEU A 120 21.81 -3.00 -23.29
CA LEU A 120 22.11 -3.57 -21.97
C LEU A 120 21.92 -2.54 -20.85
N ALA A 121 22.37 -1.29 -21.05
CA ALA A 121 22.23 -0.23 -20.05
C ALA A 121 20.75 0.03 -19.73
N LEU A 122 19.92 0.16 -20.77
CA LEU A 122 18.48 0.36 -20.63
C LEU A 122 17.80 -0.84 -19.98
N LEU A 123 18.13 -2.06 -20.40
CA LEU A 123 17.51 -3.28 -19.89
C LEU A 123 17.76 -3.45 -18.39
N VAL A 124 19.02 -3.35 -17.98
CA VAL A 124 19.42 -3.49 -16.58
C VAL A 124 18.84 -2.36 -15.74
N GLY A 125 19.00 -1.11 -16.17
CA GLY A 125 18.56 0.03 -15.39
C GLY A 125 17.04 0.14 -15.26
N MET A 126 16.26 -0.29 -16.26
CA MET A 126 14.80 -0.34 -16.12
C MET A 126 14.34 -1.38 -15.10
N ILE A 127 14.95 -2.57 -15.10
CA ILE A 127 14.62 -3.61 -14.11
C ILE A 127 15.01 -3.15 -12.70
N ALA A 128 16.22 -2.58 -12.56
CA ALA A 128 16.70 -2.05 -11.30
C ALA A 128 15.80 -0.91 -10.78
N GLY A 129 15.44 0.04 -11.65
CA GLY A 129 14.61 1.19 -11.28
C GLY A 129 13.18 0.82 -10.88
N ALA A 130 12.57 -0.14 -11.58
CA ALA A 130 11.24 -0.66 -11.23
C ALA A 130 11.21 -1.33 -9.84
N TYR A 131 12.29 -2.04 -9.51
CA TYR A 131 12.44 -2.67 -8.20
C TYR A 131 12.76 -1.62 -7.12
N SER A 132 13.70 -0.72 -7.39
CA SER A 132 14.22 0.19 -6.37
C SER A 132 13.19 1.21 -5.91
N SER A 133 12.29 1.67 -6.77
CA SER A 133 11.20 2.60 -6.40
C SER A 133 10.30 2.02 -5.29
N ILE A 134 9.96 0.73 -5.38
CA ILE A 134 9.07 0.02 -4.46
C ILE A 134 9.82 -0.44 -3.21
N PHE A 135 10.99 -1.05 -3.39
CA PHE A 135 11.67 -1.78 -2.32
C PHE A 135 12.75 -0.96 -1.61
N ILE A 136 13.23 0.13 -2.23
CA ILE A 136 14.26 1.00 -1.66
C ILE A 136 13.66 2.37 -1.34
N ALA A 137 13.11 3.07 -2.34
CA ALA A 137 12.70 4.46 -2.19
C ALA A 137 11.55 4.63 -1.19
N ALA A 138 10.47 3.85 -1.32
CA ALA A 138 9.29 3.97 -0.45
C ALA A 138 9.55 3.57 1.03
N PRO A 139 10.23 2.44 1.33
CA PRO A 139 10.59 2.10 2.70
C PRO A 139 11.56 3.10 3.32
N LEU A 140 12.55 3.57 2.55
CA LEU A 140 13.50 4.58 3.01
C LEU A 140 12.79 5.89 3.36
N LEU A 141 11.85 6.33 2.51
CA LEU A 141 11.02 7.50 2.80
C LEU A 141 10.21 7.29 4.08
N ALA A 142 9.60 6.12 4.27
CA ALA A 142 8.83 5.80 5.46
C ALA A 142 9.70 5.88 6.72
N GLN A 143 10.90 5.29 6.70
CA GLN A 143 11.84 5.35 7.83
C GLN A 143 12.27 6.79 8.16
N LEU A 144 12.64 7.59 7.15
CA LEU A 144 13.05 8.99 7.33
C LEU A 144 11.93 9.86 7.91
N LYS A 145 10.68 9.54 7.57
CA LYS A 145 9.48 10.24 8.03
C LYS A 145 9.07 9.82 9.41
N GLU A 146 9.16 8.53 9.71
CA GLU A 146 8.79 7.98 11.01
C GLU A 146 9.79 8.34 12.12
N ALA A 147 11.02 8.72 11.75
CA ALA A 147 11.99 9.31 12.66
C ALA A 147 11.62 10.74 13.11
N GLU A 148 10.64 11.41 12.49
CA GLU A 148 10.21 12.75 12.90
C GLU A 148 9.50 12.73 14.26
N PRO A 149 9.75 13.73 15.14
CA PRO A 149 9.13 13.78 16.45
C PRO A 149 7.59 13.77 16.36
N GLU A 150 7.01 14.52 15.41
CA GLU A 150 5.55 14.53 15.18
C GLU A 150 4.98 13.14 14.85
N MET A 151 5.70 12.35 14.06
CA MET A 151 5.25 11.02 13.64
C MET A 151 5.46 9.99 14.75
N ARG A 152 6.51 10.14 15.56
CA ARG A 152 6.74 9.32 16.76
C ARG A 152 5.64 9.52 17.78
N GLU A 153 5.27 10.77 18.06
CA GLU A 153 4.16 11.10 18.96
C GLU A 153 2.85 10.51 18.45
N HIS A 154 2.57 10.62 17.15
CA HIS A 154 1.38 10.03 16.54
C HIS A 154 1.36 8.51 16.68
N ARG A 155 2.47 7.82 16.36
CA ARG A 155 2.61 6.36 16.51
C ARG A 155 2.38 5.94 17.96
N GLU A 156 2.93 6.66 18.93
CA GLU A 156 2.69 6.37 20.34
C GLU A 156 1.23 6.60 20.75
N ARG A 157 0.58 7.65 20.25
CA ARG A 157 -0.86 7.89 20.48
C ARG A 157 -1.70 6.73 19.93
N LEU A 158 -1.34 6.19 18.77
CA LEU A 158 -1.99 5.01 18.20
C LEU A 158 -1.72 3.75 19.03
N ALA A 159 -0.47 3.52 19.47
CA ALA A 159 -0.14 2.40 20.34
C ALA A 159 -0.91 2.43 21.66
N ARG A 160 -1.00 3.61 22.30
CA ARG A 160 -1.79 3.82 23.52
C ARG A 160 -3.29 3.55 23.28
N ARG A 161 -3.83 3.96 22.12
CA ARG A 161 -5.23 3.68 21.74
C ARG A 161 -5.46 2.19 21.48
N ALA A 162 -4.54 1.52 20.80
CA ALA A 162 -4.62 0.08 20.53
C ALA A 162 -4.63 -0.73 21.82
N GLN A 163 -3.71 -0.46 22.75
CA GLN A 163 -3.66 -1.12 24.06
C GLN A 163 -4.98 -0.95 24.85
N ARG A 164 -5.56 0.26 24.84
CA ARG A 164 -6.86 0.51 25.49
C ARG A 164 -7.99 -0.30 24.84
N HIS A 165 -7.96 -0.48 23.52
CA HIS A 165 -8.96 -1.27 22.80
C HIS A 165 -8.84 -2.76 23.15
N THR A 166 -7.62 -3.31 23.09
CA THR A 166 -7.33 -4.70 23.44
C THR A 166 -7.68 -5.01 24.90
N ALA A 167 -7.37 -4.10 25.84
CA ALA A 167 -7.77 -4.24 27.24
C ALA A 167 -9.29 -4.25 27.42
N LYS A 168 -10.02 -3.39 26.70
CA LYS A 168 -11.50 -3.37 26.71
C LYS A 168 -12.09 -4.66 26.16
N GLU A 169 -11.55 -5.17 25.05
CA GLU A 169 -12.00 -6.42 24.43
C GLU A 169 -11.73 -7.62 25.35
N THR A 170 -10.57 -7.67 25.99
CA THR A 170 -10.21 -8.73 26.94
C THR A 170 -11.11 -8.70 28.19
N ALA A 171 -11.41 -7.51 28.70
CA ALA A 171 -12.35 -7.35 29.82
C ALA A 171 -13.77 -7.79 29.42
N ALA A 172 -14.25 -7.38 28.25
CA ALA A 172 -15.56 -7.79 27.74
C ALA A 172 -15.65 -9.31 27.54
N ALA A 173 -14.62 -9.94 26.98
CA ALA A 173 -14.56 -11.39 26.80
C ALA A 173 -14.54 -12.15 28.14
N THR A 174 -13.84 -11.62 29.16
CA THR A 174 -13.80 -12.21 30.51
C THR A 174 -15.14 -12.10 31.22
N THR A 175 -15.82 -10.96 31.11
CA THR A 175 -17.17 -10.77 31.67
C THR A 175 -18.19 -11.68 31.00
N SER A 176 -18.18 -11.81 29.66
CA SER A 176 -19.06 -12.74 28.96
C SER A 176 -18.81 -14.21 29.35
N LYS A 177 -17.55 -14.61 29.58
CA LYS A 177 -17.22 -15.97 30.02
C LYS A 177 -17.62 -16.24 31.48
N ALA A 178 -17.55 -15.24 32.35
CA ALA A 178 -17.99 -15.33 33.75
C ALA A 178 -19.52 -15.41 33.87
N VAL A 179 -20.27 -14.71 33.01
CA VAL A 179 -21.74 -14.77 32.97
C VAL A 179 -22.25 -16.16 32.54
N VAL A 180 -21.54 -16.84 31.63
CA VAL A 180 -21.93 -18.19 31.17
C VAL A 180 -21.64 -19.29 32.23
N LEU A 181 -20.72 -19.04 33.17
CA LEU A 181 -20.36 -20.02 34.21
C LEU A 181 -21.27 -19.99 35.45
N HIS A 182 -22.32 -19.15 35.47
CA HIS A 182 -23.23 -19.01 36.60
C HIS A 182 -24.69 -19.42 36.30
N ASP A 183 -24.94 -20.15 35.22
CA ASP A 183 -26.20 -20.92 35.08
C ASP A 183 -26.03 -22.22 35.87
N GLY A 184 -26.55 -22.22 37.10
CA GLY A 184 -26.28 -23.21 38.13
C GLY A 184 -26.80 -24.63 37.85
N ASP A 185 -25.97 -25.62 38.19
CA ASP A 185 -26.30 -27.04 38.34
C ASP A 185 -27.16 -27.31 39.60
N GLY A 186 -28.37 -26.75 39.64
CA GLY A 186 -29.40 -27.13 40.60
C GLY A 186 -30.42 -28.09 39.96
N PRO A 187 -30.94 -29.12 40.67
CA PRO A 187 -31.90 -30.04 40.10
C PRO A 187 -33.15 -29.27 39.65
N LEU A 188 -33.57 -29.49 38.40
CA LEU A 188 -34.65 -28.82 37.72
C LEU A 188 -35.96 -28.95 38.51
N ALA A 189 -36.31 -27.91 39.27
CA ALA A 189 -37.69 -27.71 39.69
C ALA A 189 -38.48 -27.29 38.45
N GLU A 190 -39.51 -28.07 38.14
CA GLU A 190 -40.43 -27.90 37.02
C GLU A 190 -41.01 -26.48 37.02
N VAL A 191 -40.59 -25.66 36.06
CA VAL A 191 -41.09 -24.29 35.91
C VAL A 191 -42.32 -24.34 35.02
N GLU A 192 -43.48 -24.11 35.63
CA GLU A 192 -44.77 -23.93 34.97
C GLU A 192 -44.66 -22.83 33.90
N GLN A 193 -44.98 -23.17 32.65
CA GLN A 193 -44.93 -22.24 31.53
C GLN A 193 -46.02 -21.17 31.70
N VAL A 194 -45.62 -19.95 32.06
CA VAL A 194 -46.54 -18.81 32.10
C VAL A 194 -46.66 -18.21 30.70
N GLU A 195 -47.88 -18.27 30.17
CA GLU A 195 -48.28 -17.78 28.84
C GLU A 195 -48.12 -16.24 28.73
N PRO A 196 -47.54 -15.72 27.63
CA PRO A 196 -47.05 -14.33 27.54
C PRO A 196 -48.14 -13.24 27.44
N ASP A 197 -49.42 -13.61 27.28
CA ASP A 197 -50.52 -12.64 27.09
C ASP A 197 -50.89 -11.83 28.34
N ARG A 198 -50.41 -12.22 29.54
CA ARG A 198 -50.75 -11.51 30.79
C ARG A 198 -49.93 -10.26 31.07
N LEU A 199 -48.84 -10.01 30.32
CA LEU A 199 -47.91 -8.90 30.59
C LEU A 199 -47.99 -7.74 29.59
N GLY A 200 -48.87 -7.82 28.59
CA GLY A 200 -49.05 -6.72 27.61
C GLY A 200 -47.78 -6.37 26.82
N LEU A 201 -46.81 -7.29 26.75
CA LEU A 201 -45.56 -7.11 26.03
C LEU A 201 -45.72 -7.62 24.60
N VAL A 202 -45.69 -6.67 23.66
CA VAL A 202 -45.70 -6.92 22.22
C VAL A 202 -44.57 -7.89 21.87
N SER A 203 -44.91 -8.99 21.19
CA SER A 203 -43.94 -10.04 20.87
C SER A 203 -42.84 -9.51 19.94
N ALA A 204 -41.60 -9.98 20.12
CA ALA A 204 -40.46 -9.58 19.31
C ALA A 204 -40.69 -9.78 17.79
N ASN A 205 -41.57 -10.72 17.42
CA ASN A 205 -41.97 -10.95 16.03
C ASN A 205 -42.85 -9.83 15.45
N GLU A 206 -43.62 -9.11 16.26
CA GLU A 206 -44.46 -8.00 15.81
C GLU A 206 -43.63 -6.73 15.57
N LEU A 207 -42.65 -6.47 16.44
CA LEU A 207 -41.67 -5.38 16.26
C LEU A 207 -40.82 -5.57 14.99
N ALA A 208 -40.44 -6.82 14.68
CA ALA A 208 -39.69 -7.14 13.47
C ALA A 208 -40.52 -6.93 12.18
N ARG A 209 -41.85 -7.04 12.25
CA ARG A 209 -42.74 -6.77 11.10
C ARG A 209 -42.94 -5.28 10.86
N GLN A 210 -42.99 -4.46 11.91
CA GLN A 210 -43.15 -3.00 11.76
C GLN A 210 -41.93 -2.31 11.13
N GLN A 211 -40.70 -2.82 11.36
CA GLN A 211 -39.48 -2.20 10.82
C GLN A 211 -39.18 -2.52 9.33
N ARG A 212 -39.96 -3.39 8.67
CA ARG A 212 -39.72 -3.80 7.28
C ARG A 212 -40.52 -3.04 6.22
N GLN A 213 -41.05 -1.85 6.50
CA GLN A 213 -41.58 -0.98 5.45
C GLN A 213 -40.47 -0.04 4.94
N GLN A 214 -39.69 -0.51 3.97
CA GLN A 214 -38.77 0.35 3.21
C GLN A 214 -39.57 1.31 2.31
N PRO A 215 -39.30 2.63 2.32
CA PRO A 215 -39.89 3.53 1.35
C PRO A 215 -39.30 3.26 -0.04
N GLN A 216 -40.16 2.87 -0.98
CA GLN A 216 -39.77 2.72 -2.39
C GLN A 216 -39.32 4.09 -2.94
N ARG A 217 -38.05 4.17 -3.35
CA ARG A 217 -37.51 5.34 -4.06
C ARG A 217 -38.27 5.51 -5.37
N SER A 218 -39.02 6.61 -5.50
CA SER A 218 -39.62 7.00 -6.77
C SER A 218 -38.53 7.36 -7.78
N THR A 219 -38.56 6.70 -8.93
CA THR A 219 -37.66 6.96 -10.06
C THR A 219 -37.86 8.37 -10.61
N ARG A 220 -36.74 9.06 -10.88
CA ARG A 220 -36.57 10.47 -11.28
C ARG A 220 -37.36 10.95 -12.53
N ALA A 221 -38.16 10.10 -13.16
CA ALA A 221 -38.91 10.40 -14.38
C ALA A 221 -40.24 11.15 -14.17
N LYS A 222 -40.70 11.37 -12.93
CA LYS A 222 -41.99 12.04 -12.63
C LYS A 222 -41.90 13.55 -12.31
N ARG A 223 -40.73 14.19 -12.47
CA ARG A 223 -40.52 15.61 -12.09
C ARG A 223 -40.42 16.59 -13.27
N ARG A 224 -40.98 16.22 -14.43
CA ARG A 224 -41.20 17.11 -15.57
C ARG A 224 -42.63 16.95 -16.07
N LYS A 225 -43.55 17.61 -15.39
CA LYS A 225 -44.73 18.25 -15.96
C LYS A 225 -44.91 19.56 -15.21
#